data_AF-A0A6B3EAT8-F1
#
_entry.id   AF-A0A6B3EAT8-F1
#
_cell.length_a   1.000
_cell.length_b   1.000
_cell.length_c   1.000
_cell.angle_alpha   90.00
_cell.angle_beta   90.00
_cell.angle_gamma   90.00
#
_symmetry.space_group_name_H-M   'P 1'
#
loop_
_entity.id
_entity.type
_entity.pdbx_description
1 polymer ?
#
loop_
_entity_poly.entity_id
_entity_poly.type
_entity_poly.pdbx_seq_one_letter_code
_entity_poly.pdbx_strand_id
1 'polypeptide(L)'
;AEALRLVAGAATGVAALHAAGIVHRDIKPSNVLLKSPGGPGPVRAGTERVLVADLGLAKNLAASSGLTVVAGSAGYMAPEQSDPPPEGIDARVD
;
A
#
# COMPACT_ATOMS: atom_id res chain seq x y z
N ALA A 1 -10.67 10.65 15.20
CA ALA A 1 -11.70 9.95 14.40
C ALA A 1 -11.33 9.89 12.92
N GLU A 2 -10.94 11.00 12.29
CA GLU A 2 -10.61 11.04 10.86
C GLU A 2 -9.36 10.21 10.48
N ALA A 3 -8.25 10.36 11.19
CA ALA A 3 -7.04 9.57 10.93
C ALA A 3 -7.30 8.06 10.96
N LEU A 4 -8.07 7.58 11.94
CA LEU A 4 -8.48 6.17 12.03
C LEU A 4 -9.30 5.72 10.82
N ARG A 5 -10.24 6.55 10.33
CA ARG A 5 -11.02 6.26 9.12
C ARG A 5 -10.12 6.11 7.90
N LEU A 6 -9.17 7.03 7.72
CA LEU A 6 -8.26 7.02 6.58
C LEU A 6 -7.32 5.81 6.63
N VAL A 7 -6.73 5.53 7.78
CA VAL A 7 -5.85 4.36 7.99
C VAL A 7 -6.62 3.05 7.81
N ALA A 8 -7.84 2.95 8.33
CA ALA A 8 -8.68 1.77 8.11
C ALA A 8 -9.02 1.56 6.63
N GLY A 9 -9.29 2.64 5.89
CA GLY A 9 -9.51 2.58 4.45
C GLY A 9 -8.26 2.13 3.68
N ALA A 10 -7.09 2.67 4.03
CA ALA A 10 -5.82 2.27 3.42
C ALA A 10 -5.50 0.79 3.73
N ALA A 11 -5.63 0.37 4.98
CA ALA A 11 -5.42 -1.01 5.41
C ALA A 11 -6.36 -1.99 4.69
N THR A 12 -7.62 -1.58 4.43
CA THR A 12 -8.56 -2.38 3.64
C THR A 12 -8.07 -2.55 2.20
N GLY A 13 -7.55 -1.48 1.59
CA GLY A 13 -6.96 -1.54 0.24
C GLY A 13 -5.72 -2.42 0.17
N VAL A 14 -4.81 -2.30 1.14
CA VAL A 14 -3.61 -3.14 1.26
C VAL A 14 -3.99 -4.62 1.47
N ALA A 15 -4.93 -4.90 2.36
CA ALA A 15 -5.42 -6.26 2.60
C ALA A 15 -6.01 -6.90 1.32
N ALA A 16 -6.66 -6.12 0.46
CA ALA A 16 -7.15 -6.60 -0.82
C ALA A 16 -6.01 -6.98 -1.80
N LEU A 17 -4.89 -6.23 -1.78
CA LEU A 17 -3.70 -6.60 -2.55
C LEU A 17 -3.09 -7.91 -2.01
N HIS A 18 -2.95 -8.03 -0.70
CA HIS A 18 -2.39 -9.22 -0.05
C HIS A 18 -3.23 -10.46 -0.33
N ALA A 19 -4.56 -10.35 -0.30
CA ALA A 19 -5.48 -11.43 -0.67
C ALA A 19 -5.34 -11.87 -2.14
N ALA A 20 -4.88 -10.97 -3.02
CA ALA A 20 -4.54 -11.26 -4.41
C ALA A 20 -3.09 -11.77 -4.59
N GLY A 21 -2.34 -11.98 -3.49
CA GLY A 21 -0.94 -12.40 -3.52
C GLY A 21 0.02 -11.30 -3.98
N ILE A 22 -0.39 -10.03 -3.88
CA ILE A 22 0.38 -8.87 -4.29
C ILE A 22 0.85 -8.11 -3.05
N VAL A 23 2.15 -7.86 -2.96
CA VAL A 23 2.75 -6.96 -1.95
C VAL A 23 3.10 -5.64 -2.64
N HIS A 24 2.71 -4.50 -2.07
CA HIS A 24 2.85 -3.18 -2.69
C HIS A 24 4.29 -2.65 -2.64
N ARG A 25 4.96 -2.80 -1.49
CA ARG A 25 6.36 -2.43 -1.22
C ARG A 25 6.70 -0.94 -1.19
N ASP A 26 5.70 -0.06 -1.25
CA ASP A 26 5.89 1.39 -1.22
C ASP A 26 4.68 2.11 -0.63
N ILE A 27 4.18 1.60 0.50
CA ILE A 27 3.09 2.24 1.24
C ILE A 27 3.63 3.52 1.90
N LYS A 28 3.08 4.66 1.48
CA LYS A 28 3.42 5.99 1.96
C LYS A 28 2.26 6.95 1.73
N PRO A 29 2.19 8.11 2.41
CA PRO A 29 1.08 9.04 2.29
C PRO A 29 0.76 9.47 0.85
N SER A 30 1.76 9.66 -0.01
CA SER A 30 1.52 10.05 -1.41
C SER A 30 0.86 8.96 -2.27
N ASN A 31 0.89 7.70 -1.83
CA ASN A 31 0.27 6.55 -2.50
C ASN A 31 -1.10 6.20 -1.92
N VAL A 32 -1.58 6.96 -0.92
CA VAL A 32 -2.92 6.85 -0.36
C VAL A 32 -3.75 8.03 -0.86
N LEU A 33 -4.57 7.78 -1.88
CA LEU A 33 -5.36 8.80 -2.55
C LEU A 33 -6.76 8.90 -1.95
N LEU A 34 -7.30 10.12 -1.90
CA LEU A 34 -8.67 10.39 -1.50
C LEU A 34 -9.50 10.76 -2.72
N LYS A 35 -10.48 9.92 -3.04
CA LYS A 35 -11.44 10.18 -4.11
C LYS A 35 -12.74 10.69 -3.53
N SER A 36 -13.04 11.97 -3.76
CA SER A 36 -14.34 12.55 -3.40
C SER A 36 -15.47 11.86 -4.18
N PRO A 37 -16.65 11.65 -3.56
CA PRO A 37 -17.83 11.23 -4.30
C PRO A 37 -18.18 12.31 -5.32
N GLY A 38 -18.26 11.94 -6.60
CA GLY A 38 -18.62 12.87 -7.67
C GLY A 38 -20.09 13.30 -7.56
N GLY A 39 -20.38 14.56 -7.92
CA GLY A 39 -21.75 15.10 -7.98
C GLY A 39 -21.78 16.62 -7.80
N PRO A 40 -22.87 17.30 -8.20
CA PRO A 40 -23.03 18.72 -7.94
C PRO A 40 -23.20 18.97 -6.43
N GLY A 41 -22.29 19.76 -5.85
CA GLY A 41 -22.36 20.18 -4.44
C GLY A 41 -21.00 20.21 -3.74
N PRO A 42 -20.94 20.79 -2.53
CA PRO A 42 -19.71 20.81 -1.74
C PRO A 42 -19.33 19.40 -1.28
N VAL A 43 -18.04 19.06 -1.40
CA VAL A 43 -17.47 17.83 -0.85
C VAL A 43 -17.60 17.87 0.67
N ARG A 44 -18.23 16.85 1.25
CA ARG A 44 -18.31 16.69 2.70
C ARG A 44 -17.11 15.88 3.17
N ALA A 45 -16.32 16.45 4.09
CA ALA A 45 -15.27 15.72 4.80
C ALA A 45 -15.85 14.42 5.39
N GLY A 46 -15.14 13.31 5.21
CA GLY A 46 -15.60 12.02 5.71
C GLY A 46 -16.24 11.12 4.66
N THR A 47 -16.55 11.65 3.48
CA THR A 47 -17.23 10.91 2.40
C THR A 47 -16.29 10.39 1.31
N GLU A 48 -15.00 10.71 1.40
CA GLU A 48 -13.99 10.30 0.44
C GLU A 48 -13.76 8.79 0.50
N ARG A 49 -13.55 8.19 -0.67
CA ARG A 49 -13.05 6.82 -0.78
C ARG A 49 -11.52 6.85 -0.73
N VAL A 50 -10.94 6.06 0.16
CA VAL A 50 -9.49 5.83 0.21
C VAL A 50 -9.11 4.83 -0.89
N LEU A 51 -8.06 5.14 -1.64
CA LEU A 51 -7.48 4.29 -2.68
C LEU A 51 -5.99 4.10 -2.41
N VAL A 52 -5.51 2.87 -2.55
CA VAL A 52 -4.07 2.58 -2.57
C VAL A 52 -3.62 2.58 -4.03
N ALA A 53 -2.58 3.33 -4.36
CA ALA A 53 -2.14 3.60 -5.73
C ALA A 53 -0.62 3.38 -5.88
N ASP A 54 -0.18 3.33 -7.13
CA ASP A 54 1.22 3.13 -7.53
C ASP A 54 1.80 1.74 -7.21
N LEU A 55 1.35 0.76 -7.99
CA LEU A 55 1.86 -0.62 -7.94
C LEU A 55 3.17 -0.80 -8.75
N GLY A 56 3.91 0.27 -9.06
CA GLY A 56 5.13 0.18 -9.87
C GLY A 56 6.25 -0.65 -9.23
N LEU A 57 6.25 -0.75 -7.90
CA LEU A 57 7.18 -1.59 -7.12
C LEU A 57 6.54 -2.88 -6.61
N ALA A 58 5.26 -3.12 -6.92
CA ALA A 58 4.52 -4.24 -6.39
C ALA A 58 5.09 -5.58 -6.88
N LYS A 59 5.01 -6.60 -6.02
CA LYS A 59 5.55 -7.94 -6.28
C LYS A 59 4.49 -8.99 -6.08
N ASN A 60 4.37 -9.92 -7.04
CA ASN A 60 3.51 -11.09 -6.91
C ASN A 60 4.28 -12.21 -6.17
N LEU A 61 3.74 -12.67 -5.04
CA LEU A 61 4.36 -13.69 -4.20
C LEU A 61 4.42 -15.06 -4.89
N ALA A 62 3.43 -15.41 -5.72
CA ALA A 62 3.37 -16.71 -6.41
C ALA A 62 4.38 -16.82 -7.56
N ALA A 63 4.85 -15.70 -8.11
CA ALA A 63 5.82 -15.64 -9.20
C ALA A 63 7.25 -15.37 -8.73
N SER A 64 7.49 -15.29 -7.42
CA SER A 64 8.77 -14.87 -6.86
C SER A 64 9.74 -16.05 -6.71
N SER A 65 10.61 -16.26 -7.70
CA SER A 65 11.68 -17.27 -7.65
C SER A 65 13.10 -16.67 -7.62
N GLY A 66 13.28 -15.41 -7.20
CA GLY A 66 14.61 -14.77 -7.23
C GLY A 66 14.70 -13.41 -6.53
N LEU A 67 15.96 -12.98 -6.36
CA LEU A 67 16.49 -11.82 -5.64
C LEU A 67 15.50 -10.66 -5.48
N THR A 68 15.16 -10.32 -4.24
CA THR A 68 14.39 -9.11 -3.92
C THR A 68 15.29 -7.89 -4.09
N VAL A 69 15.02 -7.06 -5.10
CA VAL A 69 15.70 -5.77 -5.27
C VAL A 69 15.28 -4.83 -4.14
N VAL A 70 16.24 -4.17 -3.48
CA VAL A 70 15.96 -3.12 -2.50
C VAL A 70 15.19 -1.98 -3.18
N ALA A 71 13.95 -1.74 -2.76
CA ALA A 71 13.08 -0.72 -3.34
C ALA A 71 11.99 -0.30 -2.34
N GLY A 72 11.56 0.96 -2.46
CA GLY A 72 10.61 1.64 -1.58
C GLY A 72 11.12 3.02 -1.15
N SER A 73 10.29 3.80 -0.48
CA SER A 73 10.63 5.16 -0.07
C SER A 73 11.27 5.22 1.32
N ALA A 74 12.35 6.00 1.44
CA ALA A 74 13.03 6.22 2.72
C ALA A 74 12.06 6.76 3.79
N GLY A 75 12.17 6.26 5.01
CA GLY A 75 11.27 6.61 6.13
C GLY A 75 9.96 5.82 6.18
N TYR A 76 9.63 5.06 5.13
CA TYR A 76 8.46 4.15 5.08
C TYR A 76 8.85 2.70 4.79
N MET A 77 10.05 2.47 4.24
CA MET A 77 10.57 1.15 3.93
C MET A 77 10.82 0.32 5.21
N ALA A 78 10.36 -0.93 5.21
CA ALA A 78 10.65 -1.89 6.27
C ALA A 78 12.13 -2.34 6.26
N PRO A 79 12.73 -2.72 7.40
CA PRO A 79 14.12 -3.20 7.46
C PRO A 79 14.42 -4.36 6.50
N GLU A 80 13.53 -5.34 6.43
CA GLU A 80 13.62 -6.50 5.55
C GLU A 80 13.45 -6.17 4.05
N GLN A 81 13.00 -4.96 3.69
CA GLN A 81 13.10 -4.48 2.30
C GLN A 81 14.46 -3.86 1.99
N SER A 82 15.13 -3.30 3.00
CA SER A 82 16.46 -2.69 2.88
C SER A 82 17.56 -3.74 2.87
N ASP A 83 17.38 -4.81 3.65
CA ASP A 83 18.27 -5.96 3.75
C ASP A 83 17.43 -7.25 3.67
N PRO A 84 17.10 -7.72 2.45
CA PRO A 84 16.18 -8.83 2.26
C PRO A 84 16.76 -10.15 2.78
N PRO A 85 16.00 -10.90 3.60
CA PRO A 85 16.47 -12.19 4.07
C PRO A 85 16.43 -13.23 2.94
N PRO A 86 17.13 -14.38 3.08
CA PRO A 86 17.21 -15.42 2.04
C PRO A 86 15.84 -15.96 1.58
N GLU A 87 14.87 -16.03 2.49
CA GLU A 87 13.49 -16.42 2.22
C GLU A 87 12.69 -15.37 1.42
N GLY A 88 13.23 -14.17 1.25
CA GLY A 88 12.59 -13.05 0.58
C GLY A 88 11.70 -12.21 1.49
N ILE A 89 10.91 -11.32 0.87
CA ILE A 89 9.97 -10.45 1.58
C ILE A 89 8.54 -10.94 1.40
N ASP A 90 7.69 -10.63 2.35
CA ASP A 90 6.26 -10.96 2.31
C ASP A 90 5.39 -9.73 2.61
N ALA A 91 4.10 -9.95 2.86
CA ALA A 91 3.10 -8.92 3.10
C ALA A 91 3.39 -8.02 4.32
N ARG A 92 4.28 -8.41 5.24
CA ARG A 92 4.61 -7.63 6.45
C ARG A 92 5.32 -6.32 6.17
N VAL A 93 5.83 -6.14 4.95
CA VAL A 93 6.54 -4.93 4.53
C VAL A 93 5.62 -3.77 4.16
N ASP A 94 4.31 -4.01 4.06
CA ASP A 94 3.27 -3.00 3.81
C ASP A 94 2.53 -2.63 5.10
#